data_AF-A0AAV4F3Y3-F1
#
_entry.id   AF-A0AAV4F3Y3-F1
#
_cell.length_a   1.000
_cell.length_b   1.000
_cell.length_c   1.000
_cell.angle_alpha   90.00
_cell.angle_beta   90.00
_cell.angle_gamma   90.00
#
_symmetry.space_group_name_H-M   'P 1'
#
loop_
_entity.id
_entity.type
_entity.pdbx_description
1 polymer ?
#
loop_
_entity_poly.entity_id
_entity_poly.type
_entity_poly.pdbx_seq_one_letter_code
_entity_poly.pdbx_strand_id
1 'polypeptide(L)'
;MATEVFGPRGDEKSGCRQEWLAYCDTKEIISKFTSFRGNRFNNVFENAEAVIHHKQHIKDFLSNYATSKNKKLSSIEKDIDNINLVSIVGAIALFSSLFTTPYWLLMNSSQSYGSFPPYVKALDEVLLMWEKANHFHQVKYPELFQQFYKPSASSNAFVKSPECQTDMALKSFKEICSRTSVVLKRQLSDFLGEGLFANDIPDEIKAILDTCPLTNLSGERLFGGLDYHMKKTPHSSTHHRSTINMWKHNRVASWLKKKNKSEKTRILADALKNRKCLRQKHKTSELLVREKLKEKLKANEFQKVEKELKLSNFKSITLDKVQCTCKWWAVSNQRGIGSIFQRRIG
;
A
#
# COMPACT_ATOMS: atom_id res chain seq x y z
N MET A 1 -5.29 16.75 6.67
CA MET A 1 -5.94 15.56 7.26
C MET A 1 -5.81 15.60 8.78
N ALA A 2 -6.82 15.13 9.52
CA ALA A 2 -6.79 15.08 11.00
C ALA A 2 -5.58 14.30 11.55
N THR A 3 -5.16 13.25 10.85
CA THR A 3 -4.00 12.42 11.17
C THR A 3 -2.66 13.16 11.19
N GLU A 4 -2.51 14.18 10.35
CA GLU A 4 -1.31 14.99 10.32
C GLU A 4 -1.26 16.00 11.47
N VAL A 5 -2.41 16.31 12.06
CA VAL A 5 -2.54 17.27 13.16
C VAL A 5 -2.42 16.56 14.50
N PHE A 6 -3.17 15.47 14.66
CA PHE A 6 -3.29 14.75 15.93
C PHE A 6 -2.39 13.53 16.01
N GLY A 7 -1.94 12.97 14.88
CA GLY A 7 -1.18 11.72 14.81
C GLY A 7 0.33 11.88 15.05
N PRO A 8 1.02 10.80 15.45
CA PRO A 8 2.45 10.83 15.76
C PRO A 8 3.27 11.09 14.49
N ARG A 9 4.32 11.91 14.64
CA ARG A 9 5.14 12.42 13.52
C ARG A 9 4.32 13.21 12.49
N GLY A 10 3.27 13.88 12.97
CA GLY A 10 2.46 14.82 12.21
C GLY A 10 3.24 16.06 11.79
N ASP A 11 2.52 17.05 11.31
CA ASP A 11 3.06 18.34 10.92
C ASP A 11 3.51 19.12 12.16
N GLU A 12 4.82 19.28 12.35
CA GLU A 12 5.39 20.00 13.50
C GLU A 12 5.08 21.51 13.46
N LYS A 13 4.77 22.07 12.28
CA LYS A 13 4.48 23.50 12.11
C LYS A 13 3.00 23.83 12.23
N SER A 14 2.15 22.95 11.70
CA SER A 14 0.70 23.21 11.60
C SER A 14 -0.16 22.21 12.38
N GLY A 15 0.44 21.23 13.05
CA GLY A 15 -0.23 20.29 13.94
C GLY A 15 -0.30 20.80 15.38
N CYS A 16 -1.06 20.09 16.21
CA CYS A 16 -1.25 20.41 17.63
C CYS A 16 -1.30 19.12 18.48
N ARG A 17 -0.40 18.18 18.17
CA ARG A 17 -0.43 16.85 18.80
C ARG A 17 -0.22 16.93 20.32
N GLN A 18 0.68 17.79 20.79
CA GLN A 18 0.99 17.84 22.23
C GLN A 18 -0.19 18.42 23.02
N GLU A 19 -0.83 19.44 22.48
CA GLU A 19 -2.06 20.05 23.00
C GLU A 19 -3.22 19.05 22.98
N TRP A 20 -3.34 18.28 21.89
CA TRP A 20 -4.31 17.21 21.80
C TRP A 20 -4.07 16.10 22.84
N LEU A 21 -2.82 15.70 23.07
CA LEU A 21 -2.49 14.71 24.09
C LEU A 21 -2.78 15.24 25.50
N ALA A 22 -2.43 16.50 25.80
CA ALA A 22 -2.77 17.13 27.06
C ALA A 22 -4.29 17.22 27.30
N TYR A 23 -5.05 17.53 26.24
CA TYR A 23 -6.52 17.48 26.28
C TYR A 23 -7.02 16.04 26.55
N CYS A 24 -6.46 15.05 25.85
CA CYS A 24 -6.81 13.65 26.05
C CYS A 24 -6.56 13.19 27.50
N ASP A 25 -5.41 13.56 28.07
CA ASP A 25 -5.06 13.24 29.46
C ASP A 25 -6.03 13.90 30.45
N THR A 26 -6.40 15.17 30.20
CA THR A 26 -7.37 15.92 31.02
C THR A 26 -8.78 15.32 30.97
N LYS A 27 -9.15 14.69 29.84
CA LYS A 27 -10.45 14.03 29.64
C LYS A 27 -10.41 12.52 29.92
N GLU A 28 -9.28 11.99 30.40
CA GLU A 28 -9.06 10.56 30.64
C GLU A 28 -9.35 9.66 29.42
N ILE A 29 -9.05 10.16 28.21
CA ILE A 29 -9.21 9.43 26.95
C ILE A 29 -7.86 9.09 26.33
N ILE A 30 -7.77 7.96 25.63
CA ILE A 30 -6.54 7.56 24.92
C ILE A 30 -6.66 7.95 23.46
N SER A 31 -5.70 8.75 22.97
CA SER A 31 -5.60 9.10 21.55
C SER A 31 -5.32 7.86 20.69
N LYS A 32 -6.23 7.57 19.75
CA LYS A 32 -6.13 6.42 18.82
C LYS A 32 -5.44 6.74 17.49
N PHE A 33 -5.02 7.99 17.27
CA PHE A 33 -4.37 8.36 16.02
C PHE A 33 -3.01 7.67 15.87
N THR A 34 -2.81 6.98 14.73
CA THR A 34 -1.55 6.31 14.38
C THR A 34 -0.76 7.15 13.39
N SER A 35 0.54 6.82 13.22
CA SER A 35 1.39 7.64 12.35
C SER A 35 0.96 7.46 10.90
N PHE A 36 0.74 8.55 10.18
CA PHE A 36 0.54 8.49 8.74
C PHE A 36 1.80 7.98 7.99
N ARG A 37 2.99 8.12 8.61
CA ARG A 37 4.27 7.66 8.06
C ARG A 37 4.50 6.18 8.42
N GLY A 38 4.20 5.25 7.51
CA GLY A 38 4.39 3.80 7.75
C GLY A 38 3.73 2.92 6.68
N ASN A 39 3.29 1.71 7.06
CA ASN A 39 2.54 0.78 6.20
C ASN A 39 1.23 1.46 5.73
N ARG A 40 1.30 2.08 4.55
CA ARG A 40 0.41 3.20 4.17
C ARG A 40 -1.04 2.78 4.00
N PHE A 41 -1.29 1.51 3.70
CA PHE A 41 -2.63 1.01 3.46
C PHE A 41 -3.45 0.96 4.75
N ASN A 42 -3.01 0.18 5.75
CA ASN A 42 -3.75 0.01 7.01
C ASN A 42 -3.90 1.33 7.79
N ASN A 43 -2.87 2.18 7.73
CA ASN A 43 -2.90 3.47 8.44
C ASN A 43 -4.09 4.34 8.03
N VAL A 44 -4.55 4.29 6.77
CA VAL A 44 -5.72 5.08 6.34
C VAL A 44 -6.99 4.58 7.05
N PHE A 45 -7.15 3.26 7.12
CA PHE A 45 -8.31 2.59 7.73
C PHE A 45 -8.33 2.78 9.26
N GLU A 46 -7.21 2.52 9.93
CA GLU A 46 -7.07 2.72 11.39
C GLU A 46 -7.31 4.18 11.77
N ASN A 47 -6.79 5.12 10.98
CA ASN A 47 -6.99 6.53 11.27
C ASN A 47 -8.40 7.02 10.97
N ALA A 48 -9.12 6.42 10.01
CA ALA A 48 -10.54 6.70 9.81
C ALA A 48 -11.33 6.30 11.07
N GLU A 49 -11.05 5.12 11.64
CA GLU A 49 -11.63 4.73 12.93
C GLU A 49 -11.29 5.70 14.06
N ALA A 50 -10.05 6.20 14.12
CA ALA A 50 -9.64 7.19 15.10
C ALA A 50 -10.41 8.51 14.95
N VAL A 51 -10.63 8.99 13.73
CA VAL A 51 -11.43 10.20 13.47
C VAL A 51 -12.86 10.03 13.97
N ILE A 52 -13.50 8.92 13.64
CA ILE A 52 -14.87 8.64 14.07
C ILE A 52 -14.95 8.47 15.59
N HIS A 53 -14.00 7.76 16.18
CA HIS A 53 -13.91 7.58 17.64
C HIS A 53 -13.77 8.92 18.38
N HIS A 54 -12.95 9.82 17.83
CA HIS A 54 -12.66 11.10 18.45
C HIS A 54 -13.52 12.24 17.90
N LYS A 55 -14.56 11.99 17.09
CA LYS A 55 -15.33 13.06 16.43
C LYS A 55 -15.74 14.17 17.41
N GLN A 56 -16.41 13.80 18.49
CA GLN A 56 -16.89 14.77 19.48
C GLN A 56 -15.76 15.42 20.29
N HIS A 57 -14.73 14.64 20.60
CA HIS A 57 -13.53 15.10 21.29
C HIS A 57 -12.75 16.13 20.46
N ILE A 58 -12.61 15.91 19.15
CA ILE A 58 -11.94 16.84 18.24
C ILE A 58 -12.74 18.13 18.14
N LYS A 59 -14.08 18.03 18.04
CA LYS A 59 -14.95 19.21 18.03
C LYS A 59 -14.78 20.05 19.29
N ASP A 60 -14.88 19.43 20.47
CA ASP A 60 -14.68 20.11 21.75
C ASP A 60 -13.27 20.73 21.85
N PHE A 61 -12.24 19.95 21.51
CA PHE A 61 -10.86 20.43 21.53
C PHE A 61 -10.64 21.65 20.61
N LEU A 62 -11.08 21.59 19.35
CA LEU A 62 -10.86 22.67 18.37
C LEU A 62 -11.68 23.93 18.66
N SER A 63 -12.83 23.79 19.32
CA SER A 63 -13.66 24.93 19.69
C SER A 63 -13.22 25.58 21.00
N ASN A 64 -12.76 24.81 21.99
CA ASN A 64 -12.59 25.29 23.37
C ASN A 64 -11.13 25.30 23.89
N TYR A 65 -10.23 24.51 23.31
CA TYR A 65 -8.89 24.27 23.89
C TYR A 65 -7.73 24.60 22.94
N ALA A 66 -7.96 24.65 21.62
CA ALA A 66 -6.91 24.92 20.65
C ALA A 66 -6.40 26.37 20.75
N THR A 67 -5.17 26.53 21.26
CA THR A 67 -4.54 27.84 21.54
C THR A 67 -4.23 28.66 20.28
N SER A 68 -3.94 27.99 19.15
CA SER A 68 -3.70 28.63 17.87
C SER A 68 -4.54 28.00 16.79
N LYS A 69 -5.29 28.80 16.03
CA LYS A 69 -6.22 28.32 15.00
C LYS A 69 -5.69 28.64 13.61
N ASN A 70 -4.84 27.75 13.10
CA ASN A 70 -4.35 27.85 11.73
C ASN A 70 -5.42 27.35 10.74
N LYS A 71 -5.24 27.65 9.44
CA LYS A 71 -6.20 27.26 8.37
C LYS A 71 -6.48 25.75 8.34
N LYS A 72 -5.50 24.91 8.71
CA LYS A 72 -5.62 23.45 8.73
C LYS A 72 -6.58 22.98 9.83
N LEU A 73 -6.46 23.55 11.03
CA LEU A 73 -7.36 23.28 12.15
C LEU A 73 -8.78 23.76 11.87
N SER A 74 -8.93 24.96 11.30
CA SER A 74 -10.24 25.47 10.89
C SER A 74 -10.90 24.62 9.81
N SER A 75 -10.12 24.03 8.90
CA SER A 75 -10.64 23.09 7.91
C SER A 75 -11.17 21.83 8.60
N ILE A 76 -10.40 21.23 9.51
CA ILE A 76 -10.80 20.01 10.21
C ILE A 76 -12.07 20.21 11.03
N GLU A 77 -12.19 21.34 11.72
CA GLU A 77 -13.40 21.69 12.49
C GLU A 77 -14.64 21.72 11.58
N LYS A 78 -14.54 22.40 10.42
CA LYS A 78 -15.63 22.43 9.43
C LYS A 78 -15.92 21.05 8.83
N ASP A 79 -14.89 20.26 8.57
CA ASP A 79 -15.01 18.94 7.96
C ASP A 79 -15.72 17.95 8.90
N ILE A 80 -15.53 18.06 10.21
CA ILE A 80 -16.16 17.21 11.24
C ILE A 80 -17.65 17.49 11.39
N ASP A 81 -18.09 18.71 11.09
CA ASP A 81 -19.51 19.07 11.09
C ASP A 81 -20.21 18.76 9.76
N ASN A 82 -19.44 18.46 8.70
CA ASN A 82 -20.01 18.09 7.43
C ASN A 82 -20.45 16.62 7.43
N ILE A 83 -21.77 16.40 7.46
CA ILE A 83 -22.37 15.06 7.49
C ILE A 83 -21.87 14.15 6.37
N ASN A 84 -21.70 14.66 5.15
CA ASN A 84 -21.26 13.86 4.00
C ASN A 84 -19.80 13.41 4.14
N LEU A 85 -18.92 14.30 4.60
CA LEU A 85 -17.52 13.95 4.83
C LEU A 85 -17.37 12.93 5.96
N VAL A 86 -18.08 13.13 7.08
CA VAL A 86 -18.08 12.14 8.17
C VAL A 86 -18.69 10.82 7.73
N SER A 87 -19.70 10.83 6.86
CA SER A 87 -20.30 9.62 6.28
C SER A 87 -19.29 8.83 5.44
N ILE A 88 -18.48 9.50 4.62
CA ILE A 88 -17.41 8.87 3.82
C ILE A 88 -16.33 8.29 4.75
N VAL A 89 -15.84 9.09 5.71
CA VAL A 89 -14.82 8.63 6.67
C VAL A 89 -15.34 7.46 7.51
N GLY A 90 -16.61 7.51 7.88
CA GLY A 90 -17.28 6.46 8.63
C GLY A 90 -17.46 5.18 7.83
N ALA A 91 -17.74 5.27 6.51
CA ALA A 91 -17.71 4.11 5.64
C ALA A 91 -16.32 3.45 5.59
N ILE A 92 -15.24 4.24 5.54
CA ILE A 92 -13.85 3.73 5.60
C ILE A 92 -13.57 3.10 6.97
N ALA A 93 -13.98 3.74 8.06
CA ALA A 93 -13.82 3.22 9.42
C ALA A 93 -14.61 1.91 9.63
N LEU A 94 -15.82 1.83 9.09
CA LEU A 94 -16.62 0.62 9.12
C LEU A 94 -15.92 -0.48 8.32
N PHE A 95 -15.45 -0.19 7.10
CA PHE A 95 -14.70 -1.15 6.29
C PHE A 95 -13.44 -1.64 7.02
N SER A 96 -12.77 -0.75 7.75
CA SER A 96 -11.62 -1.08 8.58
C SER A 96 -11.93 -2.15 9.62
N SER A 97 -12.99 -1.92 10.41
CA SER A 97 -13.37 -2.81 11.50
C SER A 97 -13.87 -4.17 11.00
N LEU A 98 -14.44 -4.20 9.80
CA LEU A 98 -15.05 -5.40 9.22
C LEU A 98 -14.08 -6.24 8.39
N PHE A 99 -13.12 -5.62 7.72
CA PHE A 99 -12.27 -6.29 6.74
C PHE A 99 -10.78 -6.12 7.03
N THR A 100 -10.27 -4.89 7.01
CA THR A 100 -8.81 -4.69 7.02
C THR A 100 -8.20 -5.05 8.37
N THR A 101 -8.88 -4.75 9.48
CA THR A 101 -8.41 -5.10 10.83
C THR A 101 -8.48 -6.60 11.07
N PRO A 102 -9.60 -7.31 10.83
CA PRO A 102 -9.63 -8.77 10.95
C PRO A 102 -8.63 -9.46 10.02
N TYR A 103 -8.49 -8.99 8.78
CA TYR A 103 -7.48 -9.51 7.86
C TYR A 103 -6.07 -9.27 8.40
N TRP A 104 -5.78 -8.08 8.94
CA TRP A 104 -4.49 -7.78 9.56
C TRP A 104 -4.20 -8.67 10.78
N LEU A 105 -5.21 -9.00 11.58
CA LEU A 105 -5.07 -9.94 12.69
C LEU A 105 -4.79 -11.36 12.19
N LEU A 106 -5.44 -11.81 11.11
CA LEU A 106 -5.09 -13.06 10.43
C LEU A 106 -3.62 -13.05 9.96
N MET A 107 -3.15 -11.95 9.34
CA MET A 107 -1.76 -11.81 8.88
C MET A 107 -0.72 -11.86 10.02
N ASN A 108 -1.11 -11.50 11.24
CA ASN A 108 -0.24 -11.51 12.42
C ASN A 108 -0.48 -12.72 13.33
N SER A 109 -1.38 -13.63 12.95
CA SER A 109 -1.66 -14.85 13.68
C SER A 109 -0.58 -15.93 13.42
N SER A 110 -0.71 -17.08 14.06
CA SER A 110 0.14 -18.25 13.81
C SER A 110 -0.26 -19.05 12.57
N GLN A 111 -1.19 -18.55 11.76
CA GLN A 111 -1.61 -19.21 10.52
C GLN A 111 -0.48 -19.18 9.49
N SER A 112 -0.51 -20.11 8.55
CA SER A 112 0.45 -20.18 7.45
C SER A 112 -0.23 -19.81 6.12
N TYR A 113 0.54 -19.45 5.09
CA TYR A 113 -0.06 -19.15 3.79
C TYR A 113 -0.83 -20.33 3.20
N GLY A 114 -0.45 -21.57 3.52
CA GLY A 114 -1.15 -22.76 3.07
C GLY A 114 -2.61 -22.85 3.57
N SER A 115 -2.97 -22.17 4.66
CA SER A 115 -4.34 -22.12 5.18
C SER A 115 -5.15 -20.94 4.65
N PHE A 116 -4.62 -20.11 3.74
CA PHE A 116 -5.27 -18.88 3.28
C PHE A 116 -6.45 -19.04 2.30
N PRO A 117 -6.54 -20.07 1.43
CA PRO A 117 -7.59 -20.12 0.41
C PRO A 117 -9.02 -19.95 0.96
N PRO A 118 -9.42 -20.61 2.07
CA PRO A 118 -10.76 -20.41 2.64
C PRO A 118 -11.03 -18.96 3.06
N TYR A 119 -10.03 -18.25 3.61
CA TYR A 119 -10.17 -16.85 4.00
C TYR A 119 -10.32 -15.93 2.79
N VAL A 120 -9.56 -16.18 1.73
CA VAL A 120 -9.62 -15.38 0.50
C VAL A 120 -10.98 -15.56 -0.18
N LYS A 121 -11.49 -16.80 -0.25
CA LYS A 121 -12.82 -17.10 -0.79
C LYS A 121 -13.93 -16.43 0.02
N ALA A 122 -13.90 -16.57 1.34
CA ALA A 122 -14.85 -15.93 2.23
C ALA A 122 -14.82 -14.39 2.09
N LEU A 123 -13.63 -13.80 1.92
CA LEU A 123 -13.50 -12.35 1.71
C LEU A 123 -14.15 -11.91 0.39
N ASP A 124 -13.93 -12.63 -0.71
CA ASP A 124 -14.53 -12.29 -2.01
C ASP A 124 -16.06 -12.38 -1.97
N GLU A 125 -16.61 -13.47 -1.41
CA GLU A 125 -18.05 -13.66 -1.26
C GLU A 125 -18.70 -12.51 -0.48
N VAL A 126 -18.06 -12.06 0.60
CA VAL A 126 -18.58 -10.97 1.43
C VAL A 126 -18.53 -9.63 0.73
N LEU A 127 -17.42 -9.32 0.05
CA LEU A 127 -17.30 -8.06 -0.69
C LEU A 127 -18.38 -7.98 -1.78
N LEU A 128 -18.67 -9.09 -2.47
CA LEU A 128 -19.76 -9.17 -3.46
C LEU A 128 -21.15 -9.06 -2.84
N MET A 129 -21.38 -9.62 -1.65
CA MET A 129 -22.64 -9.44 -0.92
C MET A 129 -22.85 -7.97 -0.54
N TRP A 130 -21.81 -7.30 -0.03
CA TRP A 130 -21.88 -5.90 0.37
C TRP A 130 -22.04 -4.93 -0.80
N GLU A 131 -21.44 -5.23 -1.96
CA GLU A 131 -21.67 -4.47 -3.19
C GLU A 131 -23.16 -4.43 -3.57
N LYS A 132 -23.87 -5.55 -3.37
CA LYS A 132 -25.29 -5.72 -3.70
C LYS A 132 -26.24 -5.31 -2.56
N ALA A 133 -25.75 -5.07 -1.35
CA ALA A 133 -26.58 -4.80 -0.18
C ALA A 133 -27.36 -3.49 -0.33
N ASN A 134 -28.65 -3.43 0.02
CA ASN A 134 -29.42 -2.19 -0.03
C ASN A 134 -29.36 -1.41 1.28
N HIS A 135 -29.03 -2.07 2.39
CA HIS A 135 -28.87 -1.47 3.72
C HIS A 135 -27.74 -2.13 4.51
N PHE A 136 -27.14 -1.39 5.46
CA PHE A 136 -26.04 -1.89 6.30
C PHE A 136 -26.39 -3.11 7.16
N HIS A 137 -27.66 -3.31 7.51
CA HIS A 137 -28.09 -4.41 8.39
C HIS A 137 -28.33 -5.74 7.65
N GLN A 138 -28.16 -5.78 6.32
CA GLN A 138 -28.54 -6.95 5.52
C GLN A 138 -27.48 -8.04 5.40
N VAL A 139 -26.21 -7.75 5.70
CA VAL A 139 -25.11 -8.70 5.44
C VAL A 139 -24.58 -9.28 6.75
N LYS A 140 -24.69 -10.62 6.87
CA LYS A 140 -24.03 -11.38 7.94
C LYS A 140 -22.59 -11.72 7.51
N TYR A 141 -21.66 -11.67 8.46
CA TYR A 141 -20.29 -12.11 8.23
C TYR A 141 -20.21 -13.63 8.14
N PRO A 142 -19.39 -14.19 7.23
CA PRO A 142 -19.04 -15.58 7.25
C PRO A 142 -18.31 -15.88 8.55
N GLU A 143 -18.63 -17.02 9.13
CA GLU A 143 -18.13 -17.46 10.43
C GLU A 143 -16.60 -17.53 10.47
N LEU A 144 -15.95 -17.74 9.32
CA LEU A 144 -14.50 -17.93 9.19
C LEU A 144 -13.66 -16.75 9.70
N PHE A 145 -14.19 -15.51 9.64
CA PHE A 145 -13.52 -14.32 10.18
C PHE A 145 -13.93 -13.99 11.61
N GLN A 146 -14.94 -14.65 12.21
CA GLN A 146 -15.42 -14.30 13.55
C GLN A 146 -14.31 -14.41 14.60
N GLN A 147 -13.39 -15.37 14.46
CA GLN A 147 -12.24 -15.52 15.35
C GLN A 147 -11.27 -14.32 15.33
N PHE A 148 -11.25 -13.55 14.22
CA PHE A 148 -10.42 -12.35 14.05
C PHE A 148 -11.24 -11.06 14.10
N TYR A 149 -12.57 -11.16 14.10
CA TYR A 149 -13.47 -10.03 14.16
C TYR A 149 -13.65 -9.58 15.61
N LYS A 150 -13.27 -8.33 15.87
CA LYS A 150 -13.61 -7.64 17.11
C LYS A 150 -14.28 -6.32 16.71
N PRO A 151 -15.62 -6.21 16.81
CA PRO A 151 -16.28 -4.96 16.54
C PRO A 151 -15.70 -3.88 17.45
N SER A 152 -15.16 -2.81 16.88
CA SER A 152 -14.69 -1.69 17.66
C SER A 152 -15.90 -0.97 18.25
N ALA A 153 -15.76 -0.41 19.46
CA ALA A 153 -16.81 0.44 20.04
C ALA A 153 -17.18 1.60 19.09
N SER A 154 -16.20 2.06 18.30
CA SER A 154 -16.35 3.12 17.31
C SER A 154 -17.20 2.70 16.10
N SER A 155 -17.03 1.49 15.57
CA SER A 155 -17.85 1.02 14.44
C SER A 155 -19.30 0.81 14.86
N ASN A 156 -19.51 0.25 16.07
CA ASN A 156 -20.86 0.10 16.63
C ASN A 156 -21.54 1.46 16.87
N ALA A 157 -20.79 2.47 17.31
CA ALA A 157 -21.28 3.83 17.47
C ALA A 157 -21.64 4.47 16.13
N PHE A 158 -20.80 4.30 15.10
CA PHE A 158 -21.06 4.82 13.75
C PHE A 158 -22.30 4.19 13.12
N VAL A 159 -22.49 2.87 13.19
CA VAL A 159 -23.67 2.20 12.61
C VAL A 159 -24.98 2.77 13.16
N LYS A 160 -24.98 3.24 14.41
CA LYS A 160 -26.14 3.85 15.07
C LYS A 160 -26.25 5.35 14.82
N SER A 161 -25.26 5.97 14.16
CA SER A 161 -25.18 7.42 14.00
C SER A 161 -25.96 7.90 12.76
N PRO A 162 -26.45 9.15 12.76
CA PRO A 162 -27.15 9.71 11.60
C PRO A 162 -26.32 9.71 10.31
N GLU A 163 -25.00 9.82 10.43
CA GLU A 163 -24.06 9.80 9.31
C GLU A 163 -24.09 8.45 8.57
N CYS A 164 -24.21 7.33 9.28
CA CYS A 164 -24.31 6.01 8.65
C CYS A 164 -25.64 5.78 7.93
N GLN A 165 -26.68 6.56 8.27
CA GLN A 165 -28.00 6.47 7.63
C GLN A 165 -28.08 7.26 6.33
N THR A 166 -27.01 7.97 5.94
CA THR A 166 -26.98 8.71 4.69
C THR A 166 -26.75 7.80 3.48
N ASP A 167 -27.34 8.17 2.35
CA ASP A 167 -27.03 7.57 1.05
C ASP A 167 -25.53 7.63 0.73
N MET A 168 -24.85 8.69 1.17
CA MET A 168 -23.43 8.89 0.97
C MET A 168 -22.61 7.80 1.66
N ALA A 169 -22.93 7.44 2.91
CA ALA A 169 -22.25 6.37 3.63
C ALA A 169 -22.37 5.03 2.88
N LEU A 170 -23.60 4.66 2.48
CA LEU A 170 -23.85 3.41 1.79
C LEU A 170 -23.17 3.36 0.41
N LYS A 171 -23.32 4.40 -0.41
CA LYS A 171 -22.66 4.50 -1.73
C LYS A 171 -21.14 4.41 -1.60
N SER A 172 -20.56 5.12 -0.63
CA SER A 172 -19.11 5.08 -0.37
C SER A 172 -18.65 3.69 0.05
N PHE A 173 -19.39 3.04 0.94
CA PHE A 173 -19.07 1.70 1.41
C PHE A 173 -19.12 0.66 0.28
N LYS A 174 -20.16 0.72 -0.57
CA LYS A 174 -20.29 -0.14 -1.75
C LYS A 174 -19.13 0.04 -2.71
N GLU A 175 -18.75 1.28 -2.99
CA GLU A 175 -17.62 1.59 -3.87
C GLU A 175 -16.33 1.02 -3.30
N ILE A 176 -16.08 1.16 -1.99
CA ILE A 176 -14.91 0.56 -1.33
C ILE A 176 -14.93 -0.96 -1.49
N CYS A 177 -16.07 -1.62 -1.29
CA CYS A 177 -16.20 -3.08 -1.44
C CYS A 177 -15.94 -3.52 -2.89
N SER A 178 -16.56 -2.86 -3.87
CA SER A 178 -16.42 -3.15 -5.29
C SER A 178 -14.97 -3.01 -5.75
N ARG A 179 -14.32 -1.88 -5.40
CA ARG A 179 -12.89 -1.66 -5.72
C ARG A 179 -11.98 -2.64 -5.02
N THR A 180 -12.29 -3.01 -3.77
CA THR A 180 -11.50 -4.01 -3.06
C THR A 180 -11.63 -5.39 -3.69
N SER A 181 -12.83 -5.79 -4.13
CA SER A 181 -13.02 -7.08 -4.83
C SER A 181 -12.21 -7.12 -6.14
N VAL A 182 -12.16 -6.02 -6.90
CA VAL A 182 -11.31 -5.94 -8.10
C VAL A 182 -9.83 -6.15 -7.76
N VAL A 183 -9.34 -5.50 -6.69
CA VAL A 183 -7.95 -5.67 -6.25
C VAL A 183 -7.69 -7.08 -5.74
N LEU A 184 -8.61 -7.64 -4.96
CA LEU A 184 -8.53 -8.99 -4.42
C LEU A 184 -8.40 -10.02 -5.54
N LYS A 185 -9.31 -9.98 -6.53
CA LYS A 185 -9.28 -10.90 -7.67
C LYS A 185 -8.03 -10.77 -8.51
N ARG A 186 -7.48 -9.55 -8.65
CA ARG A 186 -6.23 -9.34 -9.38
C ARG A 186 -5.01 -9.85 -8.63
N GLN A 187 -4.97 -9.70 -7.31
CA GLN A 187 -3.78 -10.01 -6.50
C GLN A 187 -3.78 -11.47 -6.00
N LEU A 188 -4.97 -12.06 -5.82
CA LEU A 188 -5.18 -13.37 -5.25
C LEU A 188 -6.00 -14.27 -6.18
N SER A 189 -5.90 -14.06 -7.49
CA SER A 189 -6.55 -14.91 -8.52
C SER A 189 -6.21 -16.38 -8.33
N ASP A 190 -4.97 -16.66 -7.91
CA ASP A 190 -4.50 -18.03 -7.73
C ASP A 190 -5.24 -18.77 -6.62
N PHE A 191 -5.87 -18.07 -5.68
CA PHE A 191 -6.66 -18.64 -4.58
C PHE A 191 -8.18 -18.60 -4.83
N LEU A 192 -8.63 -18.14 -5.99
CA LEU A 192 -10.04 -17.92 -6.30
C LEU A 192 -10.46 -18.63 -7.59
N GLY A 193 -11.68 -19.15 -7.65
CA GLY A 193 -12.26 -19.74 -8.85
C GLY A 193 -11.44 -20.91 -9.39
N GLU A 194 -10.91 -20.77 -10.61
CA GLU A 194 -10.03 -21.75 -11.28
C GLU A 194 -8.53 -21.53 -10.99
N GLY A 195 -8.20 -20.73 -9.98
CA GLY A 195 -6.83 -20.48 -9.57
C GLY A 195 -6.09 -21.74 -9.14
N LEU A 196 -4.76 -21.73 -9.31
CA LEU A 196 -3.86 -22.86 -9.04
C LEU A 196 -3.97 -23.43 -7.61
N PHE A 197 -4.33 -22.57 -6.66
CA PHE A 197 -4.45 -22.84 -5.22
C PHE A 197 -5.86 -22.56 -4.70
N ALA A 198 -6.86 -22.49 -5.57
CA ALA A 198 -8.26 -22.24 -5.18
C ALA A 198 -8.89 -23.44 -4.46
N ASN A 199 -8.39 -24.65 -4.74
CA ASN A 199 -8.79 -25.91 -4.10
C ASN A 199 -7.69 -26.38 -3.13
N ASP A 200 -7.71 -27.66 -2.77
CA ASP A 200 -6.70 -28.24 -1.87
C ASP A 200 -5.29 -28.11 -2.44
N ILE A 201 -4.42 -27.43 -1.67
CA ILE A 201 -3.03 -27.22 -2.01
C ILE A 201 -2.26 -28.52 -1.75
N PRO A 202 -1.45 -29.03 -2.71
CA PRO A 202 -0.60 -30.19 -2.49
C PRO A 202 0.33 -30.01 -1.28
N ASP A 203 0.54 -31.08 -0.50
CA ASP A 203 1.31 -31.02 0.75
C ASP A 203 2.75 -30.48 0.58
N GLU A 204 3.39 -30.77 -0.55
CA GLU A 204 4.72 -30.25 -0.88
C GLU A 204 4.72 -28.71 -0.99
N ILE A 205 3.73 -28.17 -1.68
CA ILE A 205 3.58 -26.71 -1.85
C ILE A 205 3.17 -26.07 -0.52
N LYS A 206 2.31 -26.74 0.24
CA LYS A 206 1.92 -26.29 1.58
C LYS A 206 3.13 -26.17 2.50
N ALA A 207 4.02 -27.15 2.50
CA ALA A 207 5.26 -27.11 3.27
C ALA A 207 6.16 -25.93 2.87
N ILE A 208 6.21 -25.56 1.59
CA ILE A 208 6.94 -24.36 1.12
C ILE A 208 6.25 -23.09 1.63
N LEU A 209 4.94 -22.98 1.46
CA LEU A 209 4.15 -21.82 1.88
C LEU A 209 4.21 -21.59 3.40
N ASP A 210 4.33 -22.66 4.18
CA ASP A 210 4.49 -22.59 5.64
C ASP A 210 5.80 -21.92 6.08
N THR A 211 6.80 -21.88 5.22
CA THR A 211 8.07 -21.18 5.49
C THR A 211 8.01 -19.69 5.13
N CYS A 212 7.00 -19.27 4.38
CA CYS A 212 6.90 -17.91 3.85
C CYS A 212 6.30 -16.94 4.89
N PRO A 213 6.89 -15.75 5.08
CA PRO A 213 6.34 -14.76 6.00
C PRO A 213 5.06 -14.15 5.41
N LEU A 214 3.98 -14.14 6.19
CA LEU A 214 2.69 -13.58 5.77
C LEU A 214 2.74 -12.11 5.32
N THR A 215 3.70 -11.33 5.81
CA THR A 215 3.80 -9.91 5.46
C THR A 215 5.15 -9.54 4.86
N ASN A 216 5.11 -8.62 3.90
CA ASN A 216 6.29 -7.99 3.34
C ASN A 216 7.01 -7.04 4.33
N LEU A 217 6.43 -6.77 5.51
CA LEU A 217 6.98 -5.89 6.54
C LEU A 217 8.40 -6.27 6.97
N SER A 218 8.69 -7.57 6.99
CA SER A 218 10.03 -8.07 7.28
C SER A 218 11.04 -7.56 6.26
N GLY A 219 10.71 -7.69 4.97
CA GLY A 219 11.48 -7.17 3.85
C GLY A 219 11.60 -5.65 3.89
N GLU A 220 10.49 -4.92 4.04
CA GLU A 220 10.49 -3.46 4.12
C GLU A 220 11.38 -2.94 5.25
N ARG A 221 11.32 -3.57 6.42
CA ARG A 221 12.17 -3.21 7.56
C ARG A 221 13.65 -3.46 7.28
N LEU A 222 13.98 -4.57 6.60
CA LEU A 222 15.34 -4.88 6.18
C LEU A 222 15.86 -3.84 5.18
N PHE A 223 15.08 -3.49 4.17
CA PHE A 223 15.47 -2.47 3.19
C PHE A 223 15.58 -1.08 3.81
N GLY A 224 14.62 -0.68 4.64
CA GLY A 224 14.69 0.61 5.35
C GLY A 224 15.90 0.71 6.28
N GLY A 225 16.26 -0.39 6.95
CA GLY A 225 17.50 -0.47 7.73
C GLY A 225 18.75 -0.33 6.86
N LEU A 226 18.79 -1.02 5.72
CA LEU A 226 19.89 -0.93 4.76
C LEU A 226 20.04 0.49 4.22
N ASP A 227 18.96 1.12 3.76
CA ASP A 227 18.93 2.49 3.24
C ASP A 227 19.47 3.50 4.26
N TYR A 228 19.03 3.38 5.52
CA TYR A 228 19.56 4.21 6.61
C TYR A 228 21.08 4.05 6.75
N HIS A 229 21.59 2.81 6.74
CA HIS A 229 23.02 2.56 6.82
C HIS A 229 23.79 3.07 5.60
N MET A 230 23.20 2.99 4.41
CA MET A 230 23.76 3.55 3.18
C MET A 230 23.95 5.07 3.27
N LYS A 231 22.96 5.77 3.83
CA LYS A 231 23.02 7.23 4.03
C LYS A 231 23.98 7.63 5.16
N LYS A 232 23.95 6.91 6.28
CA LYS A 232 24.76 7.24 7.47
C LYS A 232 26.25 6.99 7.25
N THR A 233 26.60 5.93 6.52
CA THR A 233 27.99 5.49 6.37
C THR A 233 28.35 5.30 4.90
N PRO A 234 28.33 6.36 4.06
CA PRO A 234 28.42 6.24 2.60
C PRO A 234 29.70 5.54 2.11
N HIS A 235 30.78 5.61 2.88
CA HIS A 235 32.07 4.98 2.58
C HIS A 235 32.15 3.48 2.91
N SER A 236 31.16 2.91 3.62
CA SER A 236 31.15 1.47 3.93
C SER A 236 30.66 0.64 2.74
N SER A 237 31.18 -0.59 2.60
CA SER A 237 30.74 -1.48 1.52
C SER A 237 29.31 -2.00 1.76
N THR A 238 28.58 -2.28 0.67
CA THR A 238 27.24 -2.88 0.73
C THR A 238 27.24 -4.21 1.48
N HIS A 239 28.31 -5.00 1.33
CA HIS A 239 28.52 -6.23 2.09
C HIS A 239 28.50 -6.00 3.60
N HIS A 240 29.25 -5.01 4.08
CA HIS A 240 29.35 -4.70 5.51
C HIS A 240 28.00 -4.26 6.07
N ARG A 241 27.29 -3.38 5.37
CA ARG A 241 25.95 -2.92 5.76
C ARG A 241 24.95 -4.07 5.81
N SER A 242 24.96 -4.93 4.79
CA SER A 242 24.10 -6.12 4.73
C SER A 242 24.38 -7.08 5.88
N THR A 243 25.66 -7.26 6.22
CA THR A 243 26.08 -8.10 7.36
C THR A 243 25.55 -7.56 8.69
N ILE A 244 25.66 -6.25 8.94
CA ILE A 244 25.10 -5.61 10.14
C ILE A 244 23.58 -5.80 10.19
N ASN A 245 22.92 -5.58 9.05
CA ASN A 245 21.48 -5.71 8.95
C ASN A 245 21.02 -7.15 9.27
N MET A 246 21.65 -8.14 8.64
CA MET A 246 21.38 -9.57 8.91
C MET A 246 21.67 -9.94 10.37
N TRP A 247 22.79 -9.46 10.93
CA TRP A 247 23.14 -9.73 12.32
C TRP A 247 22.08 -9.22 13.30
N LYS A 248 21.58 -7.99 13.06
CA LYS A 248 20.55 -7.33 13.87
C LYS A 248 19.21 -8.06 13.76
N HIS A 249 18.76 -8.35 12.54
CA HIS A 249 17.42 -8.86 12.29
C HIS A 249 17.27 -10.37 12.56
N ASN A 250 18.32 -11.16 12.31
CA ASN A 250 18.32 -12.59 12.60
C ASN A 250 18.61 -12.91 14.08
N ARG A 251 18.74 -11.88 14.93
CA ARG A 251 19.03 -12.01 16.38
C ARG A 251 20.26 -12.90 16.65
N VAL A 252 21.27 -12.83 15.79
CA VAL A 252 22.45 -13.72 15.83
C VAL A 252 23.17 -13.62 17.17
N ALA A 253 23.27 -12.42 17.76
CA ALA A 253 23.85 -12.22 19.07
C ALA A 253 23.08 -12.97 20.18
N SER A 254 21.75 -12.91 20.17
CA SER A 254 20.91 -13.62 21.15
C SER A 254 20.96 -15.13 20.95
N TRP A 255 20.99 -15.59 19.69
CA TRP A 255 21.17 -17.00 19.36
C TRP A 255 22.53 -17.54 19.84
N LEU A 256 23.62 -16.80 19.60
CA LEU A 256 24.97 -17.15 20.07
C LEU A 256 25.08 -17.16 21.60
N LYS A 257 24.33 -16.30 22.31
CA LYS A 257 24.29 -16.30 23.78
C LYS A 257 23.66 -17.56 24.36
N LYS A 258 22.76 -18.22 23.63
CA LYS A 258 22.13 -19.49 24.05
C LYS A 258 23.00 -20.72 23.83
N LYS A 259 24.16 -20.58 23.17
CA LYS A 259 25.06 -21.68 22.86
C LYS A 259 26.13 -21.86 23.94
N ASN A 260 26.60 -23.08 24.09
CA ASN A 260 27.64 -23.42 25.05
C ASN A 260 28.98 -22.77 24.64
N LYS A 261 29.88 -22.54 25.59
CA LYS A 261 31.16 -21.86 25.35
C LYS A 261 31.97 -22.54 24.23
N SER A 262 32.05 -23.88 24.24
CA SER A 262 32.76 -24.66 23.22
C SER A 262 32.14 -24.49 21.82
N GLU A 263 30.82 -24.63 21.70
CA GLU A 263 30.11 -24.47 20.42
C GLU A 263 30.24 -23.06 19.87
N LYS A 264 30.12 -22.04 20.73
CA LYS A 264 30.26 -20.63 20.34
C LYS A 264 31.65 -20.36 19.76
N THR A 265 32.70 -20.85 20.42
CA THR A 265 34.08 -20.71 19.93
C THR A 265 34.26 -21.40 18.58
N ARG A 266 33.71 -22.62 18.41
CA ARG A 266 33.75 -23.34 17.13
C ARG A 266 33.07 -22.56 16.01
N ILE A 267 31.83 -22.09 16.22
CA ILE A 267 31.06 -21.32 15.22
C ILE A 267 31.81 -20.05 14.80
N LEU A 268 32.39 -19.32 15.75
CA LEU A 268 33.14 -18.10 15.45
C LEU A 268 34.46 -18.39 14.72
N ALA A 269 35.16 -19.46 15.09
CA ALA A 269 36.37 -19.90 14.40
C ALA A 269 36.08 -20.30 12.94
N ASP A 270 34.99 -21.04 12.72
CA ASP A 270 34.55 -21.42 11.36
C ASP A 270 34.15 -20.20 10.54
N ALA A 271 33.45 -19.22 11.12
CA ALA A 271 33.11 -17.97 10.45
C ALA A 271 34.38 -17.18 10.06
N LEU A 272 35.38 -17.13 10.94
CA LEU A 272 36.68 -16.49 10.65
C LEU A 272 37.44 -17.21 9.54
N LYS A 273 37.45 -18.55 9.54
CA LYS A 273 38.08 -19.37 8.50
C LYS A 273 37.45 -19.09 7.13
N ASN A 274 36.12 -19.01 7.08
CA ASN A 274 35.36 -18.82 5.85
C ASN A 274 35.32 -17.38 5.34
N ARG A 275 35.82 -16.40 6.10
CA ARG A 275 35.72 -14.96 5.75
C ARG A 275 36.31 -14.61 4.38
N LYS A 276 37.45 -15.21 4.01
CA LYS A 276 38.14 -14.91 2.75
C LYS A 276 37.32 -15.43 1.56
N CYS A 277 36.82 -16.66 1.67
CA CYS A 277 35.96 -17.28 0.65
C CYS A 277 34.69 -16.45 0.42
N LEU A 278 34.01 -16.04 1.50
CA LEU A 278 32.79 -15.24 1.41
C LEU A 278 33.03 -13.86 0.77
N ARG A 279 34.13 -13.18 1.11
CA ARG A 279 34.50 -11.91 0.47
C ARG A 279 34.78 -12.07 -1.02
N GLN A 280 35.47 -13.14 -1.41
CA GLN A 280 35.76 -13.41 -2.81
C GLN A 280 34.47 -13.69 -3.59
N LYS A 281 33.59 -14.55 -3.05
CA LYS A 281 32.26 -14.82 -3.64
C LYS A 281 31.47 -13.52 -3.84
N HIS A 282 31.45 -12.64 -2.84
CA HIS A 282 30.76 -11.35 -2.96
C HIS A 282 31.35 -10.47 -4.06
N LYS A 283 32.68 -10.35 -4.13
CA LYS A 283 33.36 -9.58 -5.18
C LYS A 283 33.03 -10.12 -6.58
N THR A 284 33.02 -11.45 -6.76
CA THR A 284 32.62 -12.08 -8.01
C THR A 284 31.16 -11.77 -8.36
N SER A 285 30.24 -11.88 -7.40
CA SER A 285 28.84 -11.52 -7.62
C SER A 285 28.65 -10.05 -8.01
N GLU A 286 29.38 -9.12 -7.37
CA GLU A 286 29.34 -7.70 -7.73
C GLU A 286 29.83 -7.45 -9.16
N LEU A 287 30.88 -8.15 -9.60
CA LEU A 287 31.38 -8.05 -10.98
C LEU A 287 30.32 -8.53 -11.98
N LEU A 288 29.71 -9.69 -11.74
CA LEU A 288 28.66 -10.24 -12.60
C LEU A 288 27.45 -9.31 -12.71
N VAL A 289 27.03 -8.70 -11.59
CA VAL A 289 25.92 -7.73 -11.60
C VAL A 289 26.30 -6.49 -12.42
N ARG A 290 27.53 -6.00 -12.28
CA ARG A 290 28.02 -4.85 -13.08
C ARG A 290 28.07 -5.16 -14.57
N GLU A 291 28.50 -6.37 -14.95
CA GLU A 291 28.50 -6.80 -16.36
C GLU A 291 27.09 -6.85 -16.93
N LYS A 292 26.14 -7.49 -16.24
CA LYS A 292 24.73 -7.51 -16.64
C LYS A 292 24.12 -6.11 -16.75
N LEU A 293 24.48 -5.20 -15.85
CA LEU A 293 24.02 -3.81 -15.92
C LEU A 293 24.61 -3.08 -17.14
N LYS A 294 25.89 -3.29 -17.45
CA LYS A 294 26.51 -2.74 -18.67
C LYS A 294 25.82 -3.24 -19.93
N GLU A 295 25.51 -4.52 -20.00
CA GLU A 295 24.76 -5.11 -21.13
C GLU A 295 23.37 -4.49 -21.27
N LYS A 296 22.63 -4.36 -20.17
CA LYS A 296 21.31 -3.70 -20.17
C LYS A 296 21.40 -2.24 -20.62
N LEU A 297 22.41 -1.50 -20.18
CA LEU A 297 22.60 -0.10 -20.58
C LEU A 297 22.86 -0.01 -22.09
N LYS A 298 23.73 -0.86 -22.64
CA LYS A 298 23.97 -0.94 -24.09
C LYS A 298 22.69 -1.28 -24.86
N ALA A 299 21.94 -2.28 -24.40
CA ALA A 299 20.68 -2.67 -25.04
C ALA A 299 19.65 -1.52 -25.03
N ASN A 300 19.55 -0.76 -23.94
CA ASN A 300 18.69 0.41 -23.85
C ASN A 300 19.14 1.54 -24.79
N GLU A 301 20.44 1.76 -24.94
CA GLU A 301 21.00 2.71 -25.92
C GLU A 301 20.64 2.30 -27.35
N PHE A 302 20.82 1.03 -27.71
CA PHE A 302 20.41 0.52 -29.02
C PHE A 302 18.92 0.70 -29.28
N GLN A 303 18.07 0.36 -28.31
CA GLN A 303 16.62 0.57 -28.43
C GLN A 303 16.24 2.04 -28.57
N LYS A 304 16.97 2.94 -27.89
CA LYS A 304 16.74 4.38 -28.01
C LYS A 304 17.09 4.88 -29.42
N VAL A 305 18.24 4.49 -29.94
CA VAL A 305 18.67 4.80 -31.33
C VAL A 305 17.67 4.23 -32.34
N GLU A 306 17.22 2.99 -32.15
CA GLU A 306 16.24 2.36 -33.05
C GLU A 306 14.89 3.10 -33.04
N LYS A 307 14.42 3.55 -31.86
CA LYS A 307 13.21 4.38 -31.74
C LYS A 307 13.39 5.73 -32.44
N GLU A 308 14.54 6.37 -32.27
CA GLU A 308 14.86 7.65 -32.93
C GLU A 308 14.91 7.50 -34.46
N LEU A 309 15.51 6.42 -34.98
CA LEU A 309 15.52 6.10 -36.41
C LEU A 309 14.12 5.83 -36.96
N LYS A 310 13.29 5.07 -36.24
CA LYS A 310 11.88 4.83 -36.63
C LYS A 310 11.07 6.12 -36.64
N LEU A 311 11.28 7.01 -35.67
CA LEU A 311 10.66 8.34 -35.63
C LEU A 311 11.12 9.22 -36.78
N SER A 312 12.41 9.19 -37.12
CA SER A 312 12.96 9.95 -38.26
C SER A 312 12.41 9.46 -39.60
N ASN A 313 12.37 8.14 -39.81
CA ASN A 313 11.77 7.52 -41.00
C ASN A 313 10.26 7.78 -41.09
N PHE A 314 9.55 7.77 -39.96
CA PHE A 314 8.13 8.11 -39.96
C PHE A 314 7.89 9.58 -40.35
N LYS A 315 8.74 10.49 -39.85
CA LYS A 315 8.70 11.91 -40.23
C LYS A 315 8.98 12.12 -41.72
N SER A 316 9.99 11.45 -42.29
CA SER A 316 10.28 11.55 -43.73
C SER A 316 9.13 11.02 -44.60
N ILE A 317 8.57 9.86 -44.27
CA ILE A 317 7.40 9.30 -44.97
C ILE A 317 6.19 10.24 -44.88
N THR A 318 5.99 10.89 -43.73
CA THR A 318 4.87 11.84 -43.55
C THR A 318 5.10 13.11 -44.37
N LEU A 319 6.32 13.64 -44.41
CA LEU A 319 6.71 14.78 -45.25
C LEU A 319 6.52 14.48 -46.74
N ASP A 320 6.91 13.29 -47.20
CA ASP A 320 6.72 12.85 -48.60
C ASP A 320 5.24 12.73 -48.95
N LYS A 321 4.42 12.15 -48.06
CA LYS A 321 2.96 12.07 -48.25
C LYS A 321 2.32 13.45 -48.31
N VAL A 322 2.72 14.38 -47.44
CA VAL A 322 2.22 15.76 -47.44
C VAL A 322 2.60 16.48 -48.74
N GLN A 323 3.85 16.34 -49.21
CA GLN A 323 4.28 16.90 -50.50
C GLN A 323 3.53 16.28 -51.69
N CYS A 324 3.28 14.96 -51.68
CA CYS A 324 2.48 14.30 -52.71
C CYS A 324 1.02 14.79 -52.71
N THR A 325 0.40 14.98 -51.55
CA THR A 325 -0.96 15.56 -51.47
C THR A 325 -1.00 17.03 -51.91
N CYS A 326 0.00 17.84 -51.58
CA CYS A 326 0.08 19.23 -52.04
C CYS A 326 0.28 19.32 -53.57
N LYS A 327 1.09 18.43 -54.16
CA LYS A 327 1.22 18.30 -55.63
C LYS A 327 -0.09 17.86 -56.28
N TRP A 328 -0.80 16.89 -55.69
CA TRP A 328 -2.13 16.50 -56.17
C TRP A 328 -3.13 17.64 -56.10
N TRP A 329 -3.14 18.41 -55.00
CA TRP A 329 -4.01 19.58 -54.85
C TRP A 329 -3.70 20.67 -55.88
N ALA A 330 -2.42 20.95 -56.12
CA ALA A 330 -1.99 21.91 -57.14
C ALA A 330 -2.38 21.47 -58.58
N VAL A 331 -2.25 20.18 -58.90
CA VAL A 331 -2.66 19.62 -60.20
C VAL A 331 -4.19 19.60 -60.34
N SER A 332 -4.92 19.35 -59.25
CA SER A 332 -6.40 19.36 -59.23
C SER A 332 -6.97 20.77 -59.44
N ASN A 333 -6.29 21.79 -58.91
CA ASN A 333 -6.66 23.19 -59.10
C ASN A 333 -6.40 23.69 -60.52
N GLN A 334 -5.33 23.20 -61.17
CA GLN A 334 -5.06 23.51 -62.58
C GLN A 334 -6.00 22.78 -63.57
N ARG A 335 -6.63 21.68 -63.16
CA ARG A 335 -7.59 20.91 -63.99
C ARG A 335 -9.06 21.23 -63.71
N GLY A 336 -9.38 22.19 -62.84
CA GLY A 336 -10.75 22.71 -62.67
C GLY A 336 -11.75 21.76 -62.00
N ILE A 337 -11.31 20.84 -61.14
CA ILE A 337 -12.20 19.86 -60.45
C ILE A 337 -12.64 20.36 -59.04
N GLY A 338 -12.34 21.61 -58.70
CA GLY A 338 -12.63 22.20 -57.38
C GLY A 338 -14.10 22.54 -57.07
N SER A 339 -15.08 22.19 -57.92
CA SER A 339 -16.47 22.66 -57.77
C SER A 339 -17.47 21.63 -57.23
N ILE A 340 -17.08 20.38 -56.95
CA ILE A 340 -18.06 19.32 -56.62
C ILE A 340 -18.27 19.11 -55.10
N PHE A 341 -17.40 19.58 -54.21
CA PHE A 341 -17.46 19.25 -52.78
C PHE A 341 -18.08 20.30 -51.84
N GLN A 342 -18.85 21.26 -52.37
CA GLN A 342 -19.52 22.29 -51.55
C GLN A 342 -21.06 22.27 -51.60
N ARG A 343 -21.69 21.22 -52.13
CA ARG A 343 -23.15 21.06 -52.10
C ARG A 343 -23.58 19.77 -51.42
N ARG A 344 -23.41 19.66 -50.10
CA ARG A 344 -24.20 18.73 -49.26
C ARG A 344 -24.04 18.96 -47.76
N ILE A 345 -24.24 20.18 -47.28
CA ILE A 345 -24.77 20.42 -45.92
C ILE A 345 -25.67 21.65 -46.04
N GLY A 346 -26.98 21.39 -46.11
CA GLY A 346 -28.08 22.32 -45.90
C GLY A 346 -29.10 21.57 -45.07
#